data_AF-A0A7G2CCK2-F1
#
_entry.id   AF-A0A7G2CCK2-F1
#
_cell.length_a   1.000
_cell.length_b   1.000
_cell.length_c   1.000
_cell.angle_alpha   90.00
_cell.angle_beta   90.00
_cell.angle_gamma   90.00
#
_symmetry.space_group_name_H-M   'P 1'
#
loop_
_entity.id
_entity.type
_entity.pdbx_description
1 polymer ?
#
loop_
_entity_poly.entity_id
_entity_poly.type
_entity_poly.pdbx_seq_one_letter_code
_entity_poly.pdbx_strand_id
1 'polypeptide(L)'
;MSSGFEYYERLDTESVKDKEAVLKIVTEAVNDEDVYFYAAIRNHKKVIQHFTDEGGVVPLPLLLLNVLSYGNLNDYNALTLEDSRYNKAVLHAKMQVLSFLSYCATVARGKSRVYYNDLQPALGCSSRKEVEQTLMKAISADLLKGALDQENNCVHVHSVSGRDVLLADLDQLINNLRKWEKKCEAESILLERQTL
;
A
#
# COMPACT_ATOMS: atom_id res chain seq x y z
N MET A 1 -0.65 -9.29 13.88
CA MET A 1 -1.13 -8.87 12.55
C MET A 1 -2.65 -8.81 12.61
N SER A 2 -3.21 -7.69 13.09
CA SER A 2 -4.64 -7.43 12.83
C SER A 2 -4.74 -7.12 11.34
N SER A 3 -5.10 -8.16 10.59
CA SER A 3 -5.29 -8.06 9.16
C SER A 3 -6.52 -7.18 8.94
N GLY A 4 -6.50 -6.28 7.96
CA GLY A 4 -7.72 -5.59 7.49
C GLY A 4 -8.89 -6.55 7.19
N PHE A 5 -8.60 -7.84 7.09
CA PHE A 5 -9.55 -8.95 7.09
C PHE A 5 -10.50 -8.99 8.30
N GLU A 6 -10.09 -8.63 9.51
CA GLU A 6 -10.99 -8.60 10.68
C GLU A 6 -12.13 -7.59 10.48
N TYR A 7 -11.82 -6.43 9.88
CA TYR A 7 -12.82 -5.43 9.52
C TYR A 7 -13.70 -5.90 8.36
N TYR A 8 -13.16 -6.67 7.43
CA TYR A 8 -13.93 -7.31 6.36
C TYR A 8 -14.94 -8.30 6.92
N GLU A 9 -14.55 -9.19 7.84
CA GLU A 9 -15.47 -10.14 8.49
C GLU A 9 -16.58 -9.41 9.26
N ARG A 10 -16.24 -8.33 9.97
CA ARG A 10 -17.23 -7.48 10.64
C ARG A 10 -18.24 -6.88 9.67
N LEU A 11 -17.80 -6.48 8.46
CA LEU A 11 -18.70 -5.98 7.42
C LEU A 11 -19.61 -7.06 6.84
N ASP A 12 -19.16 -8.32 6.81
CA ASP A 12 -19.96 -9.42 6.26
C ASP A 12 -21.12 -9.83 7.19
N THR A 13 -20.99 -9.58 8.50
CA THR A 13 -22.07 -9.89 9.47
C THR A 13 -23.43 -9.29 9.09
N GLU A 14 -24.50 -10.08 9.23
CA GLU A 14 -25.88 -9.68 8.87
C GLU A 14 -26.40 -8.48 9.67
N SER A 15 -25.78 -8.17 10.82
CA SER A 15 -26.14 -7.05 11.69
C SER A 15 -25.82 -5.69 11.07
N VAL A 16 -24.95 -5.62 10.07
CA VAL A 16 -24.53 -4.36 9.43
C VAL A 16 -25.34 -4.17 8.15
N LYS A 17 -26.43 -3.41 8.25
CA LYS A 17 -27.31 -3.04 7.12
C LYS A 17 -27.38 -1.53 6.87
N ASP A 18 -27.05 -0.73 7.87
CA ASP A 18 -27.17 0.72 7.82
C ASP A 18 -25.90 1.39 7.26
N LYS A 19 -26.09 2.45 6.47
CA LYS A 19 -25.00 3.27 5.90
C LYS A 19 -24.06 3.81 6.99
N GLU A 20 -24.60 4.18 8.15
CA GLU A 20 -23.81 4.69 9.28
C GLU A 20 -22.97 3.60 9.96
N ALA A 21 -23.49 2.38 10.06
CA ALA A 21 -22.74 1.26 10.62
C ALA A 21 -21.55 0.88 9.73
N VAL A 22 -21.76 0.86 8.41
CA VAL A 22 -20.67 0.65 7.43
C VAL A 22 -19.65 1.80 7.53
N LEU A 23 -20.10 3.05 7.60
CA LEU A 23 -19.21 4.21 7.74
C LEU A 23 -18.36 4.12 9.00
N LYS A 24 -18.96 3.73 10.14
CA LYS A 24 -18.23 3.55 11.40
C LYS A 24 -17.12 2.52 11.27
N ILE A 25 -17.40 1.35 10.67
CA ILE A 25 -16.39 0.30 10.50
C ILE A 25 -15.27 0.76 9.56
N VAL A 26 -15.60 1.47 8.47
CA VAL A 26 -14.60 2.06 7.56
C VAL A 26 -13.74 3.09 8.28
N THR A 27 -14.34 3.98 9.06
CA THR A 27 -13.60 4.98 9.86
C THR A 27 -12.69 4.31 10.89
N GLU A 28 -13.15 3.26 11.56
CA GLU A 28 -12.32 2.47 12.48
C GLU A 28 -11.13 1.82 11.75
N ALA A 29 -11.35 1.17 10.60
CA ALA A 29 -10.29 0.52 9.82
C ALA A 29 -9.27 1.52 9.24
N VAL A 30 -9.72 2.73 8.91
CA VAL A 30 -8.86 3.81 8.40
C VAL A 30 -7.98 4.37 9.54
N ASN A 31 -8.55 4.53 10.74
CA ASN A 31 -7.86 5.08 11.90
C ASN A 31 -6.98 4.06 12.65
N ASP A 32 -7.20 2.76 12.48
CA ASP A 32 -6.35 1.72 13.04
C ASP A 32 -4.93 1.82 12.46
N GLU A 33 -3.89 1.88 13.30
CA GLU A 33 -2.50 2.05 12.85
C GLU A 33 -1.95 0.82 12.11
N ASP A 34 -2.44 -0.38 12.41
CA ASP A 34 -1.87 -1.65 11.93
C ASP A 34 -2.42 -2.09 10.56
N VAL A 35 -3.47 -1.43 10.06
CA VAL A 35 -4.12 -1.79 8.79
C VAL A 35 -3.51 -1.02 7.62
N TYR A 36 -2.91 -1.73 6.66
CA TYR A 36 -2.28 -1.14 5.47
C TYR A 36 -2.90 -1.59 4.14
N PHE A 37 -3.71 -2.66 4.14
CA PHE A 37 -4.34 -3.22 2.94
C PHE A 37 -5.85 -2.99 2.97
N TYR A 38 -6.37 -2.30 1.96
CA TYR A 38 -7.74 -1.80 1.95
C TYR A 38 -8.59 -2.31 0.79
N ALA A 39 -8.01 -3.00 -0.20
CA ALA A 39 -8.75 -3.49 -1.36
C ALA A 39 -9.95 -4.38 -1.00
N ALA A 40 -9.82 -5.26 0.01
CA ALA A 40 -10.91 -6.12 0.43
C ALA A 40 -12.12 -5.31 0.97
N ILE A 41 -11.85 -4.34 1.85
CA ILE A 41 -12.87 -3.46 2.42
C ILE A 41 -13.51 -2.59 1.33
N ARG A 42 -12.68 -2.01 0.46
CA ARG A 42 -13.14 -1.18 -0.66
C ARG A 42 -14.05 -1.95 -1.63
N ASN A 43 -13.70 -3.19 -1.97
CA ASN A 43 -14.44 -4.01 -2.93
C ASN A 43 -15.62 -4.76 -2.29
N HIS A 44 -15.88 -4.56 -1.00
CA HIS A 44 -17.00 -5.21 -0.31
C HIS A 44 -18.34 -4.69 -0.84
N LYS A 45 -19.28 -5.61 -1.09
CA LYS A 45 -20.58 -5.31 -1.72
C LYS A 45 -21.36 -4.21 -0.99
N LYS A 46 -21.42 -4.26 0.34
CA LYS A 46 -22.12 -3.26 1.17
C LYS A 46 -21.49 -1.86 1.05
N VAL A 47 -20.15 -1.78 0.99
CA VAL A 47 -19.43 -0.51 0.86
C VAL A 47 -19.75 0.12 -0.49
N ILE A 48 -19.69 -0.67 -1.57
CA ILE A 48 -20.07 -0.19 -2.91
C ILE A 48 -21.56 0.23 -2.92
N GLN A 49 -22.47 -0.60 -2.41
CA GLN A 49 -23.91 -0.30 -2.44
C GLN A 49 -24.29 0.97 -1.67
N HIS A 50 -23.69 1.23 -0.51
CA HIS A 50 -24.09 2.36 0.34
C HIS A 50 -23.36 3.68 0.02
N PHE A 51 -22.22 3.62 -0.66
CA PHE A 51 -21.43 4.80 -1.00
C PHE A 51 -21.42 5.14 -2.50
N THR A 52 -22.04 4.33 -3.35
CA THR A 52 -22.28 4.68 -4.75
C THR A 52 -23.67 5.31 -4.87
N ASP A 53 -23.84 6.54 -4.39
CA ASP A 53 -25.09 7.30 -4.62
C ASP A 53 -25.14 7.86 -6.05
N GLU A 54 -26.35 7.98 -6.61
CA GLU A 54 -26.68 8.32 -8.01
C GLU A 54 -26.25 9.73 -8.49
N GLY A 55 -25.54 10.49 -7.66
CA GLY A 55 -25.17 11.89 -7.91
C GLY A 55 -23.80 12.13 -8.56
N GLY A 56 -23.07 11.09 -8.95
CA GLY A 56 -21.77 11.20 -9.65
C GLY A 56 -20.58 11.71 -8.80
N VAL A 57 -20.83 12.21 -7.58
CA VAL A 57 -19.78 12.63 -6.65
C VAL A 57 -19.36 11.45 -5.78
N VAL A 58 -18.09 11.05 -5.92
CA VAL A 58 -17.50 9.99 -5.08
C VAL A 58 -17.42 10.49 -3.64
N PRO A 59 -18.03 9.81 -2.66
CA PRO A 59 -18.00 10.25 -1.28
C PRO A 59 -16.60 10.08 -0.67
N LEU A 60 -16.28 10.96 0.29
CA LEU A 60 -14.98 11.03 0.95
C LEU A 60 -14.43 9.68 1.45
N PRO A 61 -15.23 8.78 2.08
CA PRO A 61 -14.72 7.48 2.55
C PRO A 61 -14.23 6.59 1.41
N LEU A 62 -14.94 6.56 0.26
CA LEU A 62 -14.50 5.79 -0.90
C LEU A 62 -13.25 6.38 -1.53
N LEU A 63 -13.18 7.70 -1.62
CA LEU A 63 -12.03 8.40 -2.15
C LEU A 63 -10.79 8.15 -1.29
N LEU A 64 -10.94 8.20 0.03
CA LEU A 64 -9.87 7.90 0.98
C LEU A 64 -9.40 6.43 0.88
N LEU A 65 -10.33 5.46 0.83
CA LEU A 65 -9.98 4.05 0.60
C LEU A 65 -9.28 3.85 -0.74
N ASN A 66 -9.67 4.59 -1.77
CA ASN A 66 -9.02 4.54 -3.08
C ASN A 66 -7.59 5.07 -3.05
N VAL A 67 -7.36 6.20 -2.38
CA VAL A 67 -6.02 6.78 -2.19
C VAL A 67 -5.14 5.88 -1.32
N LEU A 68 -5.69 5.29 -0.26
CA LEU A 68 -4.96 4.32 0.58
C LEU A 68 -4.59 3.04 -0.19
N SER A 69 -5.48 2.54 -1.05
CA SER A 69 -5.23 1.30 -1.81
C SER A 69 -4.28 1.54 -3.00
N TYR A 70 -4.42 2.66 -3.73
CA TYR A 70 -3.79 2.86 -5.04
C TYR A 70 -3.05 4.19 -5.22
N GLY A 71 -3.27 5.17 -4.35
CA GLY A 71 -2.68 6.51 -4.47
C GLY A 71 -1.26 6.63 -3.91
N ASN A 72 -0.78 7.87 -3.85
CA ASN A 72 0.48 8.28 -3.23
C ASN A 72 0.24 9.47 -2.27
N LEU A 73 1.31 9.95 -1.63
CA LEU A 73 1.22 11.06 -0.69
C LEU A 73 0.68 12.36 -1.32
N ASN A 74 0.96 12.62 -2.60
CA ASN A 74 0.42 13.80 -3.29
C ASN A 74 -1.09 13.67 -3.49
N ASP A 75 -1.58 12.48 -3.82
CA ASP A 75 -3.01 12.21 -3.94
C ASP A 75 -3.71 12.41 -2.59
N TYR A 76 -3.07 12.02 -1.49
CA TYR A 76 -3.57 12.28 -0.13
C TYR A 76 -3.58 13.76 0.22
N ASN A 77 -2.51 14.50 -0.11
CA ASN A 77 -2.44 15.94 0.16
C ASN A 77 -3.45 16.76 -0.66
N ALA A 78 -3.88 16.25 -1.81
CA ALA A 78 -4.96 16.83 -2.60
C ALA A 78 -6.36 16.64 -1.97
N LEU A 79 -6.50 15.75 -0.98
CA LEU A 79 -7.76 15.54 -0.28
C LEU A 79 -7.95 16.56 0.84
N THR A 80 -9.04 17.33 0.76
CA THR A 80 -9.48 18.18 1.86
C THR A 80 -10.18 17.34 2.92
N LEU A 81 -9.40 16.80 3.86
CA LEU A 81 -9.92 16.11 5.03
C LEU A 81 -10.30 17.15 6.11
N GLU A 82 -11.50 17.72 6.03
CA GLU A 82 -12.04 18.63 7.08
C GLU A 82 -12.73 17.87 8.22
N ASP A 83 -13.03 16.60 8.01
CA ASP A 83 -13.78 15.75 8.92
C ASP A 83 -12.93 15.32 10.14
N SER A 84 -13.42 15.65 11.34
CA SER A 84 -12.75 15.35 12.62
C SER A 84 -12.71 13.87 12.97
N ARG A 85 -13.47 13.03 12.24
CA ARG A 85 -13.49 11.58 12.43
C ARG A 85 -12.19 10.89 12.02
N TYR A 86 -11.36 11.54 11.20
CA TYR A 86 -10.12 10.97 10.70
C TYR A 86 -8.91 11.55 11.42
N ASN A 87 -8.06 10.67 11.94
CA ASN A 87 -6.80 11.09 12.54
C ASN A 87 -5.78 11.40 11.44
N LYS A 88 -5.66 12.69 11.09
CA LYS A 88 -4.77 13.17 10.02
C LYS A 88 -3.30 12.80 10.24
N ALA A 89 -2.84 12.77 11.50
CA ALA A 89 -1.45 12.43 11.82
C ALA A 89 -1.15 10.95 11.55
N VAL A 90 -2.05 10.06 11.97
CA VAL A 90 -1.96 8.62 11.71
C VAL A 90 -2.04 8.35 10.21
N LEU A 91 -3.00 8.97 9.51
CA LEU A 91 -3.18 8.78 8.08
C LEU A 91 -2.00 9.30 7.26
N HIS A 92 -1.44 10.46 7.64
CA HIS A 92 -0.25 10.98 6.98
C HIS A 92 0.94 10.02 7.15
N ALA A 93 1.21 9.56 8.37
CA ALA A 93 2.29 8.61 8.63
C ALA A 93 2.09 7.29 7.86
N LYS A 94 0.85 6.80 7.77
CA LYS A 94 0.49 5.63 6.98
C LYS A 94 0.71 5.86 5.49
N MET A 95 0.28 7.00 4.96
CA MET A 95 0.48 7.32 3.54
C MET A 95 1.96 7.50 3.19
N GLN A 96 2.81 7.95 4.11
CA GLN A 96 4.25 7.94 3.91
C GLN A 96 4.76 6.51 3.76
N VAL A 97 4.38 5.60 4.66
CA VAL A 97 4.74 4.17 4.55
C VAL A 97 4.24 3.56 3.24
N LEU A 98 2.97 3.76 2.89
CA LEU A 98 2.39 3.22 1.65
C LEU A 98 3.02 3.82 0.38
N SER A 99 3.39 5.10 0.41
CA SER A 99 4.10 5.76 -0.69
C SER A 99 5.52 5.21 -0.84
N PHE A 100 6.19 4.86 0.25
CA PHE A 100 7.47 4.14 0.21
C PHE A 100 7.32 2.78 -0.48
N LEU A 101 6.30 1.98 -0.11
CA LEU A 101 6.05 0.69 -0.76
C LEU A 101 5.81 0.86 -2.27
N SER A 102 5.00 1.85 -2.65
CA SER A 102 4.72 2.16 -4.06
C SER A 102 5.98 2.62 -4.81
N TYR A 103 6.82 3.45 -4.19
CA TYR A 103 8.10 3.89 -4.74
C TYR A 103 9.04 2.70 -4.98
N CYS A 104 9.11 1.76 -4.04
CA CYS A 104 9.89 0.53 -4.19
C CYS A 104 9.37 -0.37 -5.31
N ALA A 105 8.05 -0.49 -5.46
CA ALA A 105 7.42 -1.32 -6.49
C ALA A 105 7.59 -0.74 -7.91
N THR A 106 7.63 0.59 -8.04
CA THR A 106 7.64 1.30 -9.34
C THR A 106 9.03 1.78 -9.75
N VAL A 107 9.67 2.63 -8.93
CA VAL A 107 10.90 3.36 -9.27
C VAL A 107 12.14 2.58 -8.87
N ALA A 108 12.12 1.91 -7.71
CA ALA A 108 13.26 1.14 -7.23
C ALA A 108 13.17 -0.36 -7.56
N ARG A 109 12.39 -0.72 -8.59
CA ARG A 109 12.18 -2.12 -8.97
C ARG A 109 13.52 -2.79 -9.31
N GLY A 110 13.89 -3.80 -8.51
CA GLY A 110 15.14 -4.54 -8.65
C GLY A 110 16.39 -3.82 -8.09
N LYS A 111 16.23 -2.66 -7.46
CA LYS A 111 17.33 -1.99 -6.74
C LYS A 111 17.40 -2.51 -5.31
N SER A 112 18.56 -3.04 -4.92
CA SER A 112 18.80 -3.47 -3.55
C SER A 112 19.09 -2.29 -2.60
N ARG A 113 19.50 -1.13 -3.12
CA ARG A 113 19.79 0.08 -2.32
C ARG A 113 18.93 1.24 -2.80
N VAL A 114 18.29 1.91 -1.84
CA VAL A 114 17.48 3.12 -2.09
C VAL A 114 18.00 4.24 -1.21
N TYR A 115 18.37 5.38 -1.81
CA TYR A 115 18.98 6.50 -1.10
C TYR A 115 17.93 7.41 -0.48
N TYR A 116 18.25 8.01 0.68
CA TYR A 116 17.33 8.89 1.40
C TYR A 116 16.99 10.15 0.61
N ASN A 117 17.92 10.68 -0.20
CA ASN A 117 17.69 11.84 -1.06
C ASN A 117 16.60 11.59 -2.11
N ASP A 118 16.50 10.36 -2.62
CA ASP A 118 15.46 9.99 -3.58
C ASP A 118 14.10 9.76 -2.90
N LEU A 119 14.12 9.35 -1.62
CA LEU A 119 12.92 9.08 -0.82
C LEU A 119 12.28 10.35 -0.25
N GLN A 120 13.07 11.34 0.15
CA GLN A 120 12.57 12.61 0.71
C GLN A 120 11.45 13.26 -0.12
N PRO A 121 11.61 13.49 -1.45
CA PRO A 121 10.54 14.09 -2.24
C PRO A 121 9.33 13.16 -2.41
N ALA A 122 9.53 11.85 -2.46
CA ALA A 122 8.44 10.88 -2.60
C ALA A 122 7.61 10.71 -1.32
N LEU A 123 8.23 10.92 -0.16
CA LEU A 123 7.62 10.76 1.16
C LEU A 123 7.25 12.09 1.83
N GLY A 124 7.55 13.23 1.19
CA GLY A 124 7.34 14.55 1.77
C GLY A 124 8.11 14.77 3.08
N CYS A 125 9.22 14.04 3.29
CA CYS A 125 10.03 14.15 4.50
C CYS A 125 11.03 15.30 4.35
N SER A 126 11.09 16.17 5.37
CA SER A 126 12.00 17.32 5.38
C SER A 126 13.38 16.94 5.92
N SER A 127 13.46 15.90 6.74
CA SER A 127 14.69 15.48 7.41
C SER A 127 14.98 14.00 7.22
N ARG A 128 16.27 13.66 7.30
CA ARG A 128 16.73 12.27 7.31
C ARG A 128 16.08 11.45 8.44
N LYS A 129 15.88 12.06 9.62
CA LYS A 129 15.26 11.41 10.77
C LYS A 129 13.82 10.98 10.47
N GLU A 130 13.04 11.80 9.76
CA GLU A 130 11.68 11.45 9.36
C GLU A 130 11.65 10.28 8.38
N VAL A 131 12.59 10.22 7.44
CA VAL A 131 12.73 9.08 6.53
C VAL A 131 13.03 7.81 7.33
N GLU A 132 14.01 7.86 8.23
CA GLU A 132 14.35 6.72 9.09
C GLU A 132 13.18 6.27 9.97
N GLN A 133 12.41 7.21 10.55
CA GLN A 133 11.21 6.89 11.31
C GLN A 133 10.14 6.19 10.48
N THR A 134 9.93 6.65 9.24
CA THR A 134 8.98 6.03 8.31
C THR A 134 9.43 4.61 7.94
N LEU A 135 10.72 4.43 7.66
CA LEU A 135 11.29 3.13 7.34
C LEU A 135 11.26 2.17 8.54
N MET A 136 11.55 2.66 9.75
CA MET A 136 11.42 1.88 10.98
C MET A 136 9.98 1.41 11.18
N LYS A 137 8.98 2.28 10.95
CA LYS A 137 7.57 1.87 10.98
C LYS A 137 7.26 0.79 9.95
N ALA A 138 7.76 0.93 8.73
CA ALA A 138 7.57 -0.08 7.67
C ALA A 138 8.21 -1.43 8.04
N ILE A 139 9.37 -1.43 8.70
CA ILE A 139 10.03 -2.65 9.19
C ILE A 139 9.23 -3.26 10.35
N SER A 140 8.83 -2.45 11.33
CA SER A 140 8.05 -2.91 12.50
C SER A 140 6.68 -3.48 12.12
N ALA A 141 6.09 -2.99 11.03
CA ALA A 141 4.84 -3.49 10.47
C ALA A 141 5.02 -4.69 9.51
N ASP A 142 6.23 -5.25 9.39
CA ASP A 142 6.58 -6.34 8.46
C ASP A 142 6.28 -6.02 6.97
N LEU A 143 6.20 -4.73 6.62
CA LEU A 143 5.98 -4.27 5.24
C LEU A 143 7.28 -4.17 4.44
N LEU A 144 8.40 -3.96 5.14
CA LEU A 144 9.74 -3.89 4.57
C LEU A 144 10.65 -4.90 5.28
N LYS A 145 11.24 -5.81 4.50
CA LYS A 145 12.39 -6.60 4.95
C LYS A 145 13.65 -5.94 4.41
N GLY A 146 14.43 -5.36 5.30
CA GLY A 146 15.55 -4.50 4.93
C GLY A 146 16.44 -4.12 6.10
N ALA A 147 17.56 -3.47 5.79
CA ALA A 147 18.47 -2.91 6.77
C ALA A 147 18.72 -1.43 6.46
N LEU A 148 18.68 -0.59 7.49
CA LEU A 148 19.00 0.83 7.40
C LEU A 148 20.52 0.99 7.42
N ASP A 149 21.06 1.65 6.39
CA ASP A 149 22.47 2.03 6.31
C ASP A 149 22.58 3.54 6.54
N GLN A 150 22.71 3.87 7.81
CA GLN A 150 22.82 5.23 8.31
C GLN A 150 24.12 5.92 7.87
N GLU A 151 25.19 5.18 7.63
CA GLU A 151 26.46 5.78 7.20
C GLU A 151 26.36 6.28 5.76
N ASN A 152 25.79 5.46 4.87
CA ASN A 152 25.67 5.76 3.45
C ASN A 152 24.35 6.47 3.06
N ASN A 153 23.51 6.84 4.03
CA ASN A 153 22.20 7.46 3.79
C ASN A 153 21.32 6.65 2.83
N CYS A 154 21.27 5.32 3.02
CA CYS A 154 20.45 4.45 2.19
C CYS A 154 19.79 3.34 3.00
N VAL A 155 18.78 2.71 2.39
CA VAL A 155 18.15 1.50 2.90
C VAL A 155 18.43 0.34 1.95
N HIS A 156 18.87 -0.77 2.53
CA HIS A 156 18.98 -2.05 1.84
C HIS A 156 17.63 -2.73 1.85
N VAL A 157 17.03 -2.85 0.67
CA VAL A 157 15.72 -3.46 0.47
C VAL A 157 15.92 -4.91 0.03
N HIS A 158 15.49 -5.87 0.86
CA HIS A 158 15.50 -7.29 0.51
C HIS A 158 14.16 -7.73 -0.07
N SER A 159 13.06 -7.31 0.57
CA SER A 159 11.71 -7.59 0.11
C SER A 159 10.76 -6.52 0.63
N VAL A 160 9.72 -6.23 -0.14
CA VAL A 160 8.69 -5.25 0.17
C VAL A 160 7.35 -5.92 -0.04
N SER A 161 6.43 -5.75 0.90
CA SER A 161 5.06 -6.18 0.75
C SER A 161 4.40 -5.40 -0.38
N GLY A 162 3.92 -6.12 -1.39
CA GLY A 162 3.13 -5.52 -2.46
C GLY A 162 1.83 -4.98 -1.87
N ARG A 163 1.43 -3.77 -2.27
CA ARG A 163 0.21 -3.10 -1.78
C ARG A 163 -1.05 -3.78 -2.31
N ASP A 164 -1.82 -3.11 -3.15
CA ASP A 164 -2.99 -3.67 -3.81
C ASP A 164 -2.77 -3.60 -5.32
N VAL A 165 -3.14 -4.67 -6.03
CA VAL A 165 -3.00 -4.77 -7.49
C VAL A 165 -4.33 -4.40 -8.14
N LEU A 166 -4.31 -3.45 -9.06
CA LEU A 166 -5.49 -3.15 -9.87
C LEU A 166 -5.73 -4.28 -10.87
N LEU A 167 -7.00 -4.56 -11.19
CA LEU A 167 -7.36 -5.56 -12.20
C LEU A 167 -6.69 -5.27 -13.57
N ALA A 168 -6.48 -3.99 -13.90
CA ALA A 168 -5.79 -3.56 -15.11
C ALA A 168 -4.31 -3.97 -15.16
N ASP A 169 -3.67 -4.15 -13.99
CA ASP A 169 -2.25 -4.49 -13.88
C ASP A 169 -2.00 -6.01 -13.89
N LEU A 170 -3.06 -6.83 -13.86
CA LEU A 170 -2.95 -8.29 -13.85
C LEU A 170 -2.26 -8.84 -15.10
N ASP A 171 -2.54 -8.29 -16.27
CA ASP A 171 -1.89 -8.72 -17.51
C ASP A 171 -0.39 -8.43 -17.48
N GLN A 172 0.00 -7.30 -16.90
CA GLN A 172 1.41 -6.96 -16.72
C GLN A 172 2.08 -7.93 -15.73
N LEU A 173 1.39 -8.31 -14.65
CA LEU A 173 1.89 -9.30 -13.69
C LEU A 173 2.09 -10.67 -14.34
N ILE A 174 1.10 -11.18 -15.08
CA ILE A 174 1.17 -12.45 -15.82
C ILE A 174 2.34 -12.42 -16.81
N ASN A 175 2.50 -11.33 -17.55
CA ASN A 175 3.60 -11.18 -18.50
C ASN A 175 4.97 -11.18 -17.82
N ASN A 176 5.09 -10.58 -16.62
CA ASN A 176 6.34 -10.61 -15.86
C ASN A 176 6.68 -12.03 -15.39
N LEU A 177 5.70 -12.79 -14.91
CA LEU A 177 5.89 -14.19 -14.50
C LEU A 177 6.31 -15.07 -15.68
N ARG A 178 5.67 -14.93 -16.84
CA ARG A 178 6.07 -15.65 -18.07
C ARG A 178 7.48 -15.29 -18.53
N LYS A 179 7.88 -14.02 -18.42
CA LYS A 179 9.27 -13.62 -18.72
C LYS A 179 10.26 -14.26 -17.77
N TRP A 180 9.90 -14.38 -16.49
CA TRP A 180 10.73 -15.02 -15.49
C TRP A 180 10.85 -16.53 -15.74
N GLU A 181 9.73 -17.22 -16.01
CA GLU A 181 9.69 -18.63 -16.40
C GLU A 181 10.62 -18.92 -17.59
N LYS A 182 10.48 -18.15 -18.68
CA LYS A 182 11.35 -18.29 -19.87
C LYS A 182 12.82 -18.08 -19.56
N LYS A 183 13.15 -17.18 -18.63
CA LYS A 183 14.53 -16.94 -18.22
C LYS A 183 15.09 -18.15 -17.47
N CYS A 184 14.32 -18.70 -16.54
CA CYS A 184 14.71 -19.91 -15.81
C CYS A 184 14.88 -21.12 -16.74
N GLU A 185 13.98 -21.30 -17.71
CA GLU A 185 14.09 -22.36 -18.71
C GLU A 185 15.35 -22.20 -19.57
N ALA A 186 15.62 -20.98 -20.04
CA ALA A 186 16.83 -20.69 -20.82
C ALA A 186 18.12 -20.95 -20.03
N GLU A 187 18.17 -20.58 -18.75
CA GLU A 187 19.32 -20.84 -17.87
C GLU A 187 19.49 -22.35 -17.59
N SER A 188 18.39 -23.09 -17.40
CA SER A 188 18.43 -24.55 -17.22
C SER A 188 19.03 -25.26 -18.45
N ILE A 189 18.54 -24.91 -19.64
CA ILE A 189 19.05 -25.47 -20.91
C ILE A 189 20.54 -25.14 -21.12
N LEU A 190 20.96 -23.92 -20.75
CA LEU A 190 22.36 -23.53 -20.83
C LEU A 190 23.25 -24.39 -19.93
N LEU A 191 22.80 -24.64 -18.69
CA LEU A 191 23.53 -25.47 -17.74
C LEU A 191 23.63 -26.93 -18.22
N GLU A 192 22.54 -27.51 -18.70
CA GLU A 192 22.52 -28.88 -19.25
C GLU A 192 23.52 -29.04 -20.42
N ARG A 193 23.63 -28.01 -21.28
CA ARG A 193 24.57 -28.00 -22.41
C ARG A 193 26.03 -27.82 -21.99
N GLN A 194 26.32 -27.22 -20.85
CA GLN A 194 27.70 -27.07 -20.34
C GLN A 194 28.20 -28.33 -19.61
N THR A 195 27.29 -29.19 -19.17
CA THR A 195 27.60 -30.44 -18.47
C THR A 195 27.76 -31.66 -19.39
N LEU A 196 27.46 -31.51 -20.69
CA LEU A 196 27.66 -32.51 -21.75
C LEU A 196 28.90 -32.17 -22.59
#